data_AF-A0A3D2XL93-F1
#
_entry.id   AF-A0A3D2XL93-F1
#
_cell.length_a   1.000
_cell.length_b   1.000
_cell.length_c   1.000
_cell.angle_alpha   90.00
_cell.angle_beta   90.00
_cell.angle_gamma   90.00
#
_symmetry.space_group_name_H-M   'P 1'
#
loop_
_entity.id
_entity.type
_entity.pdbx_description
1 polymer ?
#
loop_
_entity_poly.entity_id
_entity_poly.type
_entity_poly.pdbx_seq_one_letter_code
_entity_poly.pdbx_strand_id
1 'polypeptide(L)'
;YTTKDFESVISLKAETHNFPTTVEPFNGAATGSGGEIRDRLAGGKGSLPLAGTAVYMTSYSRLLNNRPWEKGFKARPWLYQTPM
;
A
#
# COMPACT_ATOMS: atom_id res chain seq x y z
N TYR A 1 -24.97 -14.17 25.20
CA TYR A 1 -24.11 -13.00 24.97
C TYR A 1 -24.99 -11.75 25.04
N THR A 2 -24.47 -10.63 25.53
CA THR A 2 -25.25 -9.38 25.68
C THR A 2 -24.61 -8.30 24.82
N THR A 3 -25.39 -7.71 23.92
CA THR A 3 -24.96 -6.59 23.08
C THR A 3 -25.21 -5.29 23.83
N LYS A 4 -24.24 -4.37 23.82
CA LYS A 4 -24.35 -3.06 24.46
C LYS A 4 -23.65 -2.00 23.61
N ASP A 5 -24.25 -0.82 23.55
CA ASP A 5 -23.65 0.35 22.91
C ASP A 5 -22.50 0.93 23.76
N PHE A 6 -21.50 1.48 23.08
CA PHE A 6 -20.37 2.14 23.71
C PHE A 6 -19.90 3.32 22.84
N GLU A 7 -19.33 4.34 23.49
CA GLU A 7 -18.71 5.45 22.78
C GLU A 7 -17.36 5.03 22.21
N SER A 8 -17.14 5.33 20.93
CA SER A 8 -15.90 5.03 20.23
C SER A 8 -15.48 6.19 19.33
N VAL A 9 -14.21 6.17 18.92
CA VAL A 9 -13.63 7.17 18.02
C VAL A 9 -13.03 6.43 16.83
N ILE A 10 -13.24 6.99 15.63
CA ILE A 10 -12.61 6.50 14.41
C ILE A 10 -11.28 7.24 14.22
N SER A 11 -10.20 6.48 14.05
CA SER A 11 -8.87 6.99 13.73
C SER A 11 -8.47 6.54 12.32
N LEU A 12 -7.81 7.43 11.60
CA LEU A 12 -7.32 7.20 10.25
C LEU A 12 -5.81 7.46 10.24
N LYS A 13 -5.05 6.59 9.56
CA LYS A 13 -3.70 6.94 9.13
C LYS A 13 -3.33 6.14 7.88
N ALA A 14 -2.41 6.72 7.13
CA ALA A 14 -1.81 6.13 5.95
C ALA A 14 -0.30 6.09 6.14
N GLU A 15 0.33 5.07 5.56
CA GLU A 15 1.77 4.95 5.48
C GLU A 15 2.20 4.68 4.04
N THR A 16 3.48 4.88 3.78
CA THR A 16 4.09 4.59 2.48
C THR A 16 5.26 3.65 2.69
N HIS A 17 5.50 2.76 1.74
CA HIS A 17 6.61 1.82 1.79
C HIS A 17 7.38 1.78 0.46
N ASN A 18 7.65 2.96 -0.09
CA ASN A 18 8.02 3.17 -1.50
C ASN A 18 9.36 2.52 -1.88
N PHE A 19 10.43 2.83 -1.15
CA PHE A 19 11.77 2.36 -1.51
C PHE A 19 11.89 0.82 -1.42
N PRO A 20 11.47 0.16 -0.32
CA PRO A 20 11.56 -1.30 -0.27
C PRO A 20 10.64 -1.98 -1.29
N THR A 21 9.45 -1.42 -1.58
CA THR A 21 8.57 -1.94 -2.64
C THR A 21 9.18 -1.79 -4.03
N THR A 22 10.08 -0.82 -4.23
CA THR A 22 10.83 -0.69 -5.50
C THR A 22 11.89 -1.77 -5.63
N VAL A 23 12.55 -2.14 -4.53
CA VAL A 23 13.61 -3.15 -4.49
C VAL A 23 13.03 -4.57 -4.56
N GLU A 24 11.99 -4.84 -3.78
CA GLU A 24 11.28 -6.11 -3.74
C GLU A 24 9.78 -5.84 -3.50
N PRO A 25 8.93 -5.98 -4.54
CA PRO A 25 7.54 -5.53 -4.49
C PRO A 25 6.66 -6.26 -3.48
N PHE A 26 6.78 -7.59 -3.34
CA PHE A 26 5.82 -8.37 -2.58
C PHE A 26 5.99 -8.15 -1.07
N ASN A 27 7.19 -8.38 -0.55
CA ASN A 27 7.49 -8.17 0.86
C ASN A 27 7.53 -6.67 1.18
N GLY A 28 7.98 -5.80 0.26
CA GLY A 28 7.93 -4.35 0.45
C GLY A 28 6.50 -3.84 0.70
N ALA A 29 5.52 -4.31 -0.08
CA ALA A 29 4.12 -3.99 0.15
C ALA A 29 3.57 -4.64 1.43
N ALA A 30 3.91 -5.91 1.67
CA ALA A 30 3.42 -6.66 2.84
C ALA A 30 3.91 -6.07 4.17
N THR A 31 5.18 -5.66 4.26
CA THR A 31 5.71 -5.00 5.46
C THR A 31 5.15 -3.59 5.64
N GLY A 32 4.81 -2.90 4.55
CA GLY A 32 4.07 -1.63 4.59
C GLY A 32 2.71 -1.77 5.23
N SER A 33 1.88 -2.71 4.75
CA SER A 33 0.58 -2.99 5.36
C SER A 33 0.71 -3.51 6.80
N GLY A 34 1.69 -4.39 7.06
CA GLY A 34 1.92 -4.92 8.40
C GLY A 34 2.37 -3.85 9.40
N GLY A 35 3.18 -2.87 8.98
CA GLY A 35 3.56 -1.71 9.79
C GLY A 35 2.35 -0.87 10.18
N GLU A 36 1.55 -0.49 9.18
CA GLU A 36 0.36 0.33 9.37
C GLU A 36 -0.67 -0.32 10.32
N ILE A 37 -0.92 -1.63 10.17
CA ILE A 37 -1.82 -2.39 11.05
C ILE A 37 -1.30 -2.40 12.49
N ARG A 38 0.00 -2.63 12.69
CA ARG A 38 0.61 -2.61 14.04
C ARG A 38 0.50 -1.22 14.68
N ASP A 39 0.68 -0.17 13.89
CA ASP A 39 0.51 1.20 14.35
C ASP A 39 -0.93 1.52 14.75
N ARG A 40 -1.93 0.89 14.10
CA ARG A 40 -3.31 0.97 14.60
C ARG A 40 -3.48 0.23 15.90
N LEU A 41 -3.03 -1.02 15.99
CA LEU A 41 -3.14 -1.80 17.23
C LEU A 41 -2.49 -1.10 18.44
N ALA A 42 -1.38 -0.40 18.22
CA ALA A 42 -0.64 0.33 19.25
C ALA A 42 -1.18 1.74 19.55
N GLY A 43 -2.26 2.19 18.90
CA GLY A 43 -2.82 3.53 19.09
C GLY A 43 -3.54 3.72 20.43
N GLY A 44 -3.21 4.78 21.18
CA GLY A 44 -3.88 5.14 22.43
C GLY A 44 -3.67 4.11 23.54
N LYS A 45 -4.77 3.58 24.11
CA LYS A 45 -4.75 2.45 25.06
C LYS A 45 -4.95 1.09 24.37
N GLY A 46 -4.92 1.07 23.04
CA GLY A 46 -5.31 -0.05 22.19
C GLY A 46 -6.44 0.36 21.24
N SER A 47 -6.37 -0.09 20.00
CA SER A 47 -7.45 0.11 19.02
C SER A 47 -7.63 -1.12 18.13
N LEU A 48 -8.78 -1.20 17.47
CA LEU A 48 -9.11 -2.32 16.58
C LEU A 48 -9.09 -1.84 15.12
N PRO A 49 -8.23 -2.39 14.25
CA PRO A 49 -8.29 -2.13 12.81
C PRO A 49 -9.63 -2.61 12.23
N LEU A 50 -10.35 -1.71 11.54
CA LEU A 50 -11.66 -2.03 10.96
C LEU A 50 -11.59 -2.30 9.46
N ALA A 51 -10.87 -1.45 8.73
CA ALA A 51 -10.71 -1.55 7.28
C ALA A 51 -9.35 -0.97 6.86
N GLY A 52 -8.81 -1.49 5.76
CA GLY A 52 -7.57 -1.02 5.15
C GLY A 52 -7.78 -0.65 3.68
N THR A 53 -6.98 0.29 3.18
CA THR A 53 -6.94 0.66 1.76
C THR A 53 -5.50 0.63 1.28
N ALA A 54 -5.27 0.10 0.08
CA ALA A 54 -3.95 0.10 -0.57
C ALA A 54 -4.00 0.98 -1.82
N VAL A 55 -2.97 1.82 -2.01
CA VAL A 55 -2.85 2.71 -3.16
C VAL A 55 -1.48 2.50 -3.80
N TYR A 56 -1.47 2.18 -5.09
CA TYR A 56 -0.25 1.97 -5.86
C TYR A 56 -0.16 2.98 -6.99
N MET A 57 1.00 3.62 -7.13
CA MET A 57 1.33 4.46 -8.26
C MET A 57 2.60 3.92 -8.89
N THR A 58 2.50 3.40 -10.11
CA THR A 58 3.61 2.81 -10.85
C THR A 58 3.82 3.52 -12.18
N SER A 59 4.98 3.28 -12.79
CA SER A 59 5.20 3.65 -14.19
C SER A 59 4.35 2.76 -15.11
N TYR A 60 4.18 3.18 -16.36
CA TYR A 60 3.47 2.37 -17.37
C TYR A 60 4.06 0.98 -17.49
N SER A 61 3.18 -0.03 -17.40
CA SER A 61 3.56 -1.44 -17.40
C SER A 61 4.25 -1.88 -18.70
N ARG A 62 3.84 -1.33 -19.87
CA ARG A 62 4.36 -1.71 -21.19
C ARG A 62 4.31 -3.21 -21.49
N LEU A 63 3.37 -3.92 -20.86
CA LEU A 63 3.18 -5.37 -21.00
C LEU A 63 2.40 -5.74 -22.27
N LEU A 64 1.63 -4.80 -22.84
CA LEU A 64 0.77 -5.05 -24.00
C LEU A 64 1.06 -4.04 -25.11
N ASN A 65 1.12 -4.53 -26.35
CA ASN A 65 1.46 -3.70 -27.52
C ASN A 65 0.32 -2.78 -28.00
N ASN A 66 -0.89 -2.90 -27.45
CA ASN A 66 -2.08 -2.17 -27.89
C ASN A 66 -2.35 -0.87 -27.10
N ARG A 67 -1.34 -0.32 -26.41
CA ARG A 67 -1.46 0.86 -25.54
C ARG A 67 -0.62 2.02 -26.08
N PRO A 68 -1.10 2.76 -27.11
CA PRO A 68 -0.31 3.80 -27.78
C PRO A 68 0.08 4.96 -26.86
N TRP A 69 -0.70 5.26 -25.81
CA TRP A 69 -0.40 6.30 -24.83
C TRP A 69 0.87 6.02 -24.02
N GLU A 70 1.32 4.76 -23.89
CA GLU A 70 2.57 4.41 -23.20
C GLU A 70 3.84 4.89 -23.94
N LYS A 71 3.68 5.33 -25.20
CA LYS A 71 4.73 5.95 -26.04
C LYS A 71 4.85 7.47 -25.84
N GLY A 72 3.99 8.08 -25.02
CA GLY A 72 4.01 9.53 -24.75
C GLY A 72 5.31 10.04 -24.11
N PHE A 73 6.18 9.14 -23.62
CA PHE A 73 7.49 9.49 -23.11
C PHE A 73 8.47 8.32 -23.16
N LYS A 74 9.76 8.66 -23.12
CA LYS A 74 10.87 7.70 -23.15
C LYS A 74 10.87 6.81 -21.92
N ALA A 75 11.02 5.50 -22.14
CA ALA A 75 11.23 4.53 -21.06
C ALA A 75 12.50 4.83 -20.26
N ARG A 76 12.40 4.78 -18.94
CA ARG A 76 13.57 4.76 -18.06
C ARG A 76 13.97 3.31 -17.78
N PRO A 77 15.27 3.02 -17.66
CA PRO A 77 15.73 1.70 -17.26
C PRO A 77 15.23 1.37 -15.85
N TRP A 78 14.82 0.12 -15.64
CA TRP A 78 14.50 -0.39 -14.31
C TRP A 78 15.80 -0.55 -13.51
N LEU A 79 15.77 -0.14 -12.24
CA LEU A 79 16.95 -0.19 -11.37
C LEU A 79 17.04 -1.47 -10.54
N TYR A 80 15.90 -2.05 -10.16
CA TYR A 80 15.85 -3.18 -9.23
C TYR A 80 14.98 -4.31 -9.79
N GLN A 81 13.68 -4.06 -9.93
CA GLN A 81 12.72 -5.05 -10.43
C GLN A 81 11.96 -4.51 -11.65
N THR A 82 11.73 -5.40 -12.61
CA THR A 82 10.85 -5.17 -13.77
C THR A 82 9.47 -5.73 -13.46
N PRO A 83 8.37 -5.05 -13.82
CA PRO A 83 7.05 -5.66 -13.79
C PRO A 83 6.98 -6.71 -14.92
N MET A 84 7.32 -7.96 -14.61
CA MET A 84 7.15 -9.14 -15.46
C MET A 84 6.45 -10.24 -14.67
#